data_AF-V6K263-F1
#
_entry.id   AF-V6K263-F1
#
_cell.length_a   1.000
_cell.length_b   1.000
_cell.length_c   1.000
_cell.angle_alpha   90.00
_cell.angle_beta   90.00
_cell.angle_gamma   90.00
#
_symmetry.space_group_name_H-M   'P 1'
#
loop_
_entity.id
_entity.type
_entity.pdbx_description
1 polymer ?
#
loop_
_entity_poly.entity_id
_entity_poly.type
_entity_poly.pdbx_seq_one_letter_code
_entity_poly.pdbx_strand_id
1 'polypeptide(L)' 'MLDQAEHGETIVITRNGRRLAILGPAPSGNGAALADVLEEHTAALDEDFASDVLETRELLTLEDPWEG' A
#
# COMPACT_ATOMS: atom_id res chain seq x y z
N MET A 1 21.44 -8.50 6.51
CA MET A 1 21.01 -7.53 5.48
C MET A 1 19.51 -7.29 5.58
N LEU A 2 18.66 -8.33 5.55
CA LEU A 2 17.21 -8.16 5.79
C LEU A 2 16.90 -7.59 7.20
N ASP A 3 17.61 -8.07 8.23
CA ASP A 3 17.49 -7.57 9.61
C ASP A 3 17.63 -6.05 9.75
N GLN A 4 18.55 -5.40 9.02
CA GLN A 4 18.80 -3.96 9.18
C GLN A 4 17.64 -3.12 8.64
N ALA A 5 16.99 -3.56 7.56
CA ALA A 5 15.80 -2.90 7.05
C ALA A 5 14.60 -3.02 8.01
N GLU A 6 14.49 -4.10 8.78
CA GLU A 6 13.46 -4.27 9.82
C GLU A 6 13.63 -3.29 10.99
N HIS A 7 14.85 -2.81 11.26
CA HIS A 7 15.12 -1.80 12.30
C HIS A 7 14.81 -0.35 11.86
N GLY A 8 14.18 -0.17 10.69
CA GLY A 8 13.82 1.13 10.14
C GLY A 8 14.91 1.78 9.28
N GLU A 9 16.03 1.09 9.05
CA GLU A 9 17.07 1.59 8.17
C GLU A 9 16.67 1.40 6.70
N THR A 10 16.91 2.42 5.89
CA THR A 10 16.65 2.36 4.45
C THR A 10 17.93 1.93 3.73
N ILE A 11 17.90 0.80 3.02
CA ILE A 11 18.99 0.27 2.22
C ILE A 11 18.81 0.69 0.76
N VAL A 12 19.80 1.39 0.20
CA VAL A 12 19.82 1.76 -1.23
C VAL A 12 20.60 0.72 -2.02
N ILE A 13 19.93 0.05 -2.97
CA ILE A 13 20.57 -0.90 -3.89
C ILE A 13 21.14 -0.13 -5.09
N THR A 14 22.44 -0.25 -5.34
CA THR A 14 23.13 0.35 -6.49
C THR A 14 23.88 -0.70 -7.32
N ARG A 15 23.87 -0.53 -8.65
CA ARG A 15 24.65 -1.34 -9.61
C ARG A 15 25.36 -0.41 -10.60
N ASN A 16 26.68 -0.56 -10.74
CA ASN A 16 27.50 0.29 -11.62
C ASN A 16 27.30 1.80 -11.37
N GLY A 17 27.16 2.22 -10.10
CA GLY A 17 26.90 3.61 -9.73
C GLY A 17 25.46 4.10 -9.96
N ARG A 18 24.56 3.28 -10.52
CA ARG A 18 23.14 3.61 -10.72
C ARG A 18 22.29 3.02 -9.60
N ARG A 19 21.39 3.83 -9.02
CA ARG A 19 20.38 3.37 -8.05
C ARG A 19 19.34 2.52 -8.75
N LEU A 20 19.10 1.32 -8.24
CA LEU A 20 18.14 0.37 -8.79
C LEU A 20 16.89 0.21 -7.93
N ALA A 21 17.03 0.26 -6.60
CA ALA A 21 15.91 0.10 -5.68
C ALA A 21 16.21 0.68 -4.30
N ILE A 22 15.16 0.85 -3.51
CA ILE A 22 15.20 1.21 -2.10
C ILE A 22 14.46 0.11 -1.33
N LEU A 23 15.12 -0.50 -0.36
CA LEU A 23 14.52 -1.38 0.63
C LEU A 23 14.36 -0.57 1.91
N GLY A 24 13.14 -0.41 2.39
CA GLY A 24 12.86 0.26 3.66
C GLY A 24 11.83 -0.53 4.46
N PRO A 25 11.57 -0.11 5.70
CA PRO A 25 10.45 -0.64 6.47
C PRO A 25 9.15 -0.51 5.67
N ALA A 26 8.28 -1.51 5.79
CA ALA A 26 6.96 -1.44 5.18
C ALA A 26 6.26 -0.15 5.66
N PRO A 27 5.63 0.64 4.76
CA PRO A 27 4.92 1.82 5.19
C PRO A 27 3.89 1.42 6.25
N SER A 28 3.94 2.10 7.40
CA SER A 28 2.95 1.92 8.46
C SER A 28 1.60 2.43 7.94
N GLY A 29 0.70 1.51 7.57
CA GLY A 29 -0.65 1.83 7.14
C GLY A 29 -1.61 1.91 8.33
N ASN A 30 -2.70 2.66 8.18
CA ASN A 30 -3.78 2.76 9.16
C ASN A 30 -4.86 1.68 8.97
N GLY A 31 -4.52 0.53 8.39
CA GLY A 31 -5.49 -0.49 7.98
C GLY A 31 -6.35 -1.03 9.13
N ALA A 32 -5.76 -1.22 10.32
CA ALA A 32 -6.51 -1.63 11.51
C ALA A 32 -7.54 -0.57 11.92
N ALA A 33 -7.14 0.70 11.98
CA ALA A 33 -8.06 1.79 12.30
C ALA A 33 -9.16 1.96 11.25
N LEU A 34 -8.87 1.71 9.97
CA LEU A 34 -9.88 1.71 8.91
C LEU A 34 -10.89 0.56 9.09
N ALA A 35 -10.41 -0.64 9.44
CA ALA A 35 -11.27 -1.78 9.73
C ALA A 35 -12.20 -1.49 10.92
N ASP A 36 -11.67 -0.91 12.00
CA ASP A 36 -12.46 -0.52 13.18
C ASP A 36 -13.61 0.44 12.81
N VAL A 37 -13.32 1.45 11.97
CA VAL A 37 -14.32 2.43 11.50
C VAL A 37 -15.39 1.75 10.64
N LEU A 38 -15.02 0.83 9.76
CA LEU A 38 -15.99 0.10 8.92
C LEU A 38 -16.88 -0.83 9.75
N GLU A 39 -16.32 -1.50 10.75
CA GLU A 39 -17.09 -2.32 11.70
C GLU A 39 -18.07 -1.47 12.50
N GLU A 40 -17.65 -0.32 13.03
CA GLU A 40 -18.51 0.60 13.78
C GLU A 40 -19.69 1.12 12.95
N HIS A 41 -19.47 1.35 11.65
CA HIS A 41 -20.46 1.96 10.75
C HIS A 41 -21.13 0.99 9.78
N THR A 42 -21.01 -0.32 9.97
CA THR A 42 -21.55 -1.32 9.04
C THR A 42 -23.05 -1.13 8.76
N ALA A 43 -23.83 -0.71 9.76
CA ALA A 43 -25.27 -0.48 9.61
C ALA A 43 -25.63 0.77 8.79
N ALA A 44 -24.67 1.65 8.51
CA ALA A 44 -24.84 2.85 7.70
C ALA A 44 -24.40 2.64 6.24
N LEU A 45 -23.80 1.49 5.92
CA LEU A 45 -23.46 1.11 4.55
C LEU A 45 -24.72 0.59 3.86
N ASP A 46 -24.99 1.11 2.67
CA ASP A 46 -26.06 0.61 1.82
C ASP A 46 -25.64 -0.68 1.08
N GLU A 47 -26.58 -1.28 0.36
CA GLU A 47 -26.34 -2.50 -0.40
C GLU A 47 -25.43 -2.29 -1.62
N ASP A 48 -25.27 -1.04 -2.06
CA ASP A 48 -24.51 -0.66 -3.25
C ASP A 48 -23.04 -0.33 -2.94
N PHE A 49 -22.69 -0.07 -1.67
CA PHE A 49 -21.34 0.28 -1.22
C PHE A 49 -20.23 -0.61 -1.80
N ALA A 50 -20.47 -1.94 -1.86
CA ALA A 50 -19.50 -2.87 -2.43
C ALA A 50 -19.28 -2.65 -3.94
N SER A 51 -20.34 -2.34 -4.68
CA SER A 51 -20.26 -2.01 -6.12
C SER A 51 -19.51 -0.70 -6.32
N ASP A 52 -19.87 0.34 -5.56
CA ASP A 52 -19.25 1.67 -5.65
C ASP A 52 -17.73 1.62 -5.43
N VAL A 53 -17.28 0.83 -4.44
CA VAL A 53 -15.85 0.66 -4.16
C VAL A 53 -15.13 -0.04 -5.32
N LEU A 54 -15.75 -1.04 -5.94
CA LEU A 54 -15.17 -1.76 -7.07
C LEU A 54 -15.12 -0.89 -8.33
N GLU A 55 -16.22 -0.20 -8.64
CA GLU A 55 -16.28 0.73 -9.78
C GLU A 55 -15.26 1.86 -9.64
N THR A 56 -15.14 2.43 -8.44
CA THR A 56 -14.12 3.46 -8.16
C THR A 56 -12.70 2.94 -8.35
N ARG A 57 -12.44 1.68 -7.95
CA ARG A 57 -11.13 1.04 -8.16
C ARG A 57 -10.83 0.89 -9.65
N GLU A 58 -11.81 0.58 -10.49
CA GLU A 58 -11.63 0.43 -11.94
C GLU A 58 -11.30 1.76 -12.64
N LEU A 59 -11.63 2.90 -12.03
CA LEU A 59 -11.22 4.22 -12.51
C LEU A 59 -9.72 4.51 -12.30
N LEU A 60 -9.03 3.73 -11.46
CA LEU A 60 -7.60 3.91 -11.20
C LEU A 60 -6.77 3.34 -12.34
N THR A 61 -6.10 4.21 -13.09
CA THR A 61 -4.97 3.81 -13.94
C THR A 61 -3.73 3.67 -13.06
N LEU A 62 -3.47 2.46 -12.57
CA LEU A 62 -2.18 2.14 -11.96
C LEU A 62 -1.19 1.86 -13.08
N GLU A 63 -0.23 2.76 -13.28
CA GLU A 63 0.98 2.43 -14.03
C GLU A 63 1.66 1.25 -13.31
N ASP A 64 1.91 0.14 -14.01
CA ASP A 64 2.68 -0.95 -13.45
C ASP A 64 4.11 -0.43 -13.21
N PRO A 65 4.57 -0.33 -11.95
CA PRO A 65 5.91 0.18 -11.64
C PRO A 65 7.02 -0.74 -12.18
N TRP A 66 6.66 -1.90 -12.74
CA TRP A 66 7.54 -2.90 -13.34
C TRP A 66 7.42 -2.99 -14.87
N GLU A 67 6.50 -2.26 -15.50
CA GLU A 67 6.51 -2.07 -16.96
C GLU A 67 7.54 -0.99 -17.33
N GLY A 68 8.81 -1.41 -17.39
CA GLY A 68 9.96 -0.60 -17.83
C GLY A 68 11.20 -1.43 -18.13
#